data_AF-N6WTK9-F1
#
_entry.id   AF-N6WTK9-F1
#
_cell.length_a   1.000
_cell.length_b   1.000
_cell.length_c   1.000
_cell.angle_alpha   90.00
_cell.angle_beta   90.00
_cell.angle_gamma   90.00
#
_symmetry.space_group_name_H-M   'P 1'
#
loop_
_entity.id
_entity.type
_entity.pdbx_description
1 polymer ?
#
loop_
_entity_poly.entity_id
_entity_poly.type
_entity_poly.pdbx_seq_one_letter_code
_entity_poly.pdbx_strand_id
1 'polypeptide(L)'
;MFIEKIKSEGLSQLSYLIGGGGKAVVIDPRRDCEIYVEKAAQLGCRITHIFETHRNEDLVSGAPILAELTGATVYHGPNAAGDVKYAKTAAEGESFKAGEVRIEVLETPGHTDDSVSYVLYDQSFGDDAVAVCTGDALFVGDVGRTDFYPDRAKEVAGLLFDSLQKLLTLGDHVYVLPAHGAGSVCGDNMANRDFSSIGYERAHNKMLQITDRDEFIAAKLDEHHYQPPYFRLMERLNLEGGTPASRVLVPAPLDLKELRELAKHSVLVDVRDVTAYLGSHVAGSLALPVGMLASFAGWLIEPDKQITLIAESDAQAETAARHLARIGFDNIAGYFALPIPGWAANALSFDAVSVVGVDEVARRVEERPSGWQLLDVRSQSEVESGVIEGSRHIYVGHVPVELESLSRDTHYTVMCASGARATVAASVLVSQGFNNVDVFMGSMGAWQSEGHAVADKPA
;
A
#
# COMPACT_ATOMS: atom_id res chain seq x y z
N MET A 1 27.85 -9.10 12.39
CA MET A 1 26.47 -9.19 11.86
C MET A 1 26.29 -8.38 10.56
N PHE A 2 25.32 -8.73 9.71
CA PHE A 2 24.82 -7.90 8.59
C PHE A 2 23.29 -7.71 8.68
N ILE A 3 22.78 -6.65 8.07
CA ILE A 3 21.34 -6.35 7.92
C ILE A 3 21.10 -5.88 6.48
N GLU A 4 20.37 -6.68 5.70
CA GLU A 4 19.97 -6.38 4.32
C GLU A 4 18.48 -6.04 4.29
N LYS A 5 18.15 -4.80 3.93
CA LYS A 5 16.77 -4.38 3.70
C LYS A 5 16.34 -4.73 2.29
N ILE A 6 15.17 -5.34 2.16
CA ILE A 6 14.56 -5.72 0.90
C ILE A 6 13.23 -4.98 0.80
N LYS A 7 13.19 -3.99 -0.10
CA LYS A 7 11.99 -3.19 -0.37
C LYS A 7 11.11 -3.88 -1.41
N SER A 8 9.82 -3.95 -1.11
CA SER A 8 8.77 -4.38 -2.03
C SER A 8 8.24 -3.14 -2.76
N GLU A 9 8.78 -2.87 -3.94
CA GLU A 9 8.28 -1.80 -4.81
C GLU A 9 6.77 -1.94 -5.04
N GLY A 10 6.07 -0.80 -5.13
CA GLY A 10 4.60 -0.73 -5.19
C GLY A 10 3.91 -0.71 -3.83
N LEU A 11 4.33 -1.58 -2.90
CA LEU A 11 3.69 -1.69 -1.56
C LEU A 11 4.33 -0.79 -0.50
N SER A 12 5.58 -0.36 -0.74
CA SER A 12 6.39 0.33 0.26
C SER A 12 6.65 -0.50 1.52
N GLN A 13 6.45 -1.82 1.43
CA GLN A 13 6.82 -2.79 2.45
C GLN A 13 8.33 -3.03 2.48
N LEU A 14 8.84 -3.21 3.69
CA LEU A 14 10.23 -3.44 4.02
C LEU A 14 10.35 -4.75 4.77
N SER A 15 11.21 -5.61 4.25
CA SER A 15 11.57 -6.89 4.86
C SER A 15 13.07 -6.93 5.10
N TYR A 16 13.52 -7.79 6.01
CA TYR A 16 14.90 -7.77 6.47
C TYR A 16 15.52 -9.16 6.45
N LEU A 17 16.63 -9.32 5.72
CA LEU A 17 17.51 -10.47 5.83
C LEU A 17 18.66 -10.11 6.78
N ILE A 18 18.74 -10.77 7.92
CA ILE A 18 19.70 -10.46 8.98
C ILE A 18 20.53 -11.71 9.28
N GLY A 19 21.84 -11.60 9.42
CA GLY A 19 22.67 -12.78 9.66
C GLY A 19 24.11 -12.52 10.09
N GLY A 20 24.81 -13.63 10.28
CA GLY A 20 26.20 -13.71 10.74
C GLY A 20 26.59 -15.15 11.03
N GLY A 21 27.88 -15.48 11.00
CA GLY A 21 28.36 -16.84 11.32
C GLY A 21 27.72 -17.98 10.49
N GLY A 22 27.37 -17.72 9.23
CA GLY A 22 26.80 -18.72 8.31
C GLY A 22 25.30 -19.01 8.49
N LYS A 23 24.60 -18.28 9.36
CA LYS A 23 23.15 -18.38 9.56
C LYS A 23 22.49 -17.02 9.37
N ALA A 24 21.24 -17.05 8.92
CA ALA A 24 20.41 -15.87 8.75
C ALA A 24 18.97 -16.11 9.20
N VAL A 25 18.24 -15.01 9.37
CA VAL A 25 16.80 -14.92 9.61
C VAL A 25 16.18 -13.95 8.61
N VAL A 26 14.89 -14.11 8.36
CA VAL A 26 14.11 -13.13 7.58
C VAL A 26 12.96 -12.61 8.43
N ILE A 27 12.78 -11.28 8.45
CA ILE A 27 11.64 -10.60 9.08
C ILE A 27 10.70 -10.10 7.98
N ASP A 28 9.40 -10.39 8.12
CA ASP A 28 8.30 -9.99 7.23
C ASP A 28 8.57 -10.28 5.74
N PRO A 29 8.84 -11.54 5.35
CA PRO A 29 9.13 -11.87 3.95
C PRO A 29 7.94 -11.57 3.03
N ARG A 30 8.22 -10.97 1.87
CA ARG A 30 7.27 -10.81 0.76
C ARG A 30 7.06 -12.12 0.01
N ARG A 31 5.91 -12.25 -0.66
CA ARG A 31 5.49 -13.46 -1.41
C ARG A 31 6.50 -13.96 -2.47
N ASP A 32 7.16 -13.07 -3.21
CA ASP A 32 8.22 -13.41 -4.18
C ASP A 32 9.57 -13.65 -3.46
N CYS A 33 9.66 -14.83 -2.84
CA CYS A 33 10.66 -15.21 -1.83
C CYS A 33 12.06 -15.55 -2.36
N GLU A 34 12.23 -15.75 -3.66
CA GLU A 34 13.51 -16.18 -4.26
C GLU A 34 14.66 -15.24 -3.89
N ILE A 35 14.38 -13.93 -3.80
CA ILE A 35 15.36 -12.90 -3.43
C ILE A 35 16.05 -13.18 -2.08
N TYR A 36 15.33 -13.74 -1.10
CA TYR A 36 15.88 -14.02 0.23
C TYR A 36 16.86 -15.18 0.17
N VAL A 37 16.48 -16.25 -0.52
CA VAL A 37 17.31 -17.46 -0.66
C VAL A 37 18.58 -17.16 -1.44
N GLU A 38 18.45 -16.41 -2.55
CA GLU A 38 19.58 -16.01 -3.39
C GLU A 38 20.55 -15.10 -2.62
N LYS A 39 20.06 -14.06 -1.94
CA LYS A 39 20.90 -13.17 -1.14
C LYS A 39 21.57 -13.88 0.03
N ALA A 40 20.84 -14.74 0.75
CA ALA A 40 21.41 -15.52 1.85
C ALA A 40 22.57 -16.41 1.36
N ALA A 41 22.40 -17.08 0.22
CA ALA A 41 23.44 -17.90 -0.39
C ALA A 41 24.67 -17.07 -0.83
N GLN A 42 24.46 -15.90 -1.44
CA GLN A 42 25.54 -14.97 -1.80
C GLN A 42 26.35 -14.49 -0.60
N LEU A 43 25.69 -14.34 0.56
CA LEU A 43 26.30 -13.98 1.84
C LEU A 43 26.81 -15.20 2.63
N GLY A 44 26.84 -16.39 2.03
CA GLY A 44 27.34 -17.61 2.66
C GLY A 44 26.52 -18.08 3.87
N CYS A 45 25.23 -17.73 3.91
CA CYS A 45 24.35 -18.00 5.04
C CYS A 45 23.18 -18.92 4.67
N ARG A 46 22.75 -19.73 5.65
CA ARG A 46 21.49 -20.48 5.57
C ARG A 46 20.41 -19.78 6.38
N ILE A 47 19.23 -19.57 5.78
CA ILE A 47 18.05 -19.08 6.50
C ILE A 47 17.55 -20.20 7.43
N THR A 48 17.40 -19.87 8.72
CA THR A 48 17.04 -20.85 9.77
C THR A 48 15.74 -20.51 10.49
N HIS A 49 15.40 -19.23 10.55
CA HIS A 49 14.20 -18.72 11.18
C HIS A 49 13.57 -17.67 10.27
N ILE A 50 12.25 -17.62 10.28
CA ILE A 50 11.43 -16.61 9.61
C ILE A 50 10.52 -16.05 10.68
N PHE A 51 10.40 -14.74 10.73
CA PHE A 51 9.59 -14.04 11.72
C PHE A 51 8.62 -13.11 11.02
N GLU A 52 7.39 -13.08 11.51
CA GLU A 52 6.38 -12.09 11.14
C GLU A 52 6.13 -11.18 12.33
N THR A 53 6.16 -9.87 12.11
CA THR A 53 5.88 -8.89 13.16
C THR A 53 4.40 -8.84 13.50
N HIS A 54 3.52 -9.10 12.54
CA HIS A 54 2.06 -9.16 12.72
C HIS A 54 1.41 -9.85 11.51
N ARG A 55 0.11 -10.16 11.60
CA ARG A 55 -0.68 -10.62 10.46
C ARG A 55 -1.00 -9.44 9.53
N ASN A 56 -0.15 -9.22 8.54
CA ASN A 56 -0.29 -8.16 7.53
C ASN A 56 -1.68 -8.13 6.85
N GLU A 57 -2.25 -6.94 6.68
CA GLU A 57 -3.54 -6.72 6.01
C GLU A 57 -3.40 -6.31 4.53
N ASP A 58 -2.21 -5.90 4.09
CA ASP A 58 -1.99 -5.23 2.80
C ASP A 58 -1.22 -6.08 1.77
N LEU A 59 -0.68 -7.23 2.18
CA LEU A 59 0.05 -8.15 1.29
C LEU A 59 -0.09 -9.60 1.70
N VAL A 60 0.22 -10.51 0.78
CA VAL A 60 0.32 -11.95 1.07
C VAL A 60 1.70 -12.26 1.64
N SER A 61 1.73 -12.81 2.86
CA SER A 61 2.99 -13.18 3.51
C SER A 61 3.76 -14.24 2.72
N GLY A 62 5.06 -14.02 2.60
CA GLY A 62 6.03 -14.98 2.07
C GLY A 62 6.46 -16.04 3.08
N ALA A 63 6.06 -15.94 4.35
CA ALA A 63 6.61 -16.78 5.41
C ALA A 63 6.40 -18.29 5.18
N PRO A 64 5.19 -18.79 4.85
CA PRO A 64 5.00 -20.22 4.57
C PRO A 64 5.77 -20.68 3.33
N ILE A 65 5.87 -19.82 2.31
CA ILE A 65 6.57 -20.11 1.05
C ILE A 65 8.08 -20.21 1.28
N LEU A 66 8.65 -19.25 2.00
CA LEU A 66 10.07 -19.24 2.33
C LEU A 66 10.44 -20.40 3.26
N ALA A 67 9.54 -20.80 4.15
CA ALA A 67 9.73 -21.98 4.99
C ALA A 67 9.81 -23.25 4.15
N GLU A 68 8.96 -23.42 3.14
CA GLU A 68 9.04 -24.54 2.19
C GLU A 68 10.37 -24.56 1.42
N LEU A 69 10.84 -23.40 0.96
CA LEU A 69 12.09 -23.28 0.21
C LEU A 69 13.35 -23.58 1.04
N THR A 70 13.32 -23.36 2.36
CA THR A 70 14.53 -23.34 3.21
C THR A 70 14.54 -24.39 4.32
N GLY A 71 13.36 -24.91 4.69
CA GLY A 71 13.13 -25.69 5.89
C GLY A 71 13.26 -24.88 7.19
N ALA A 72 13.23 -23.54 7.12
CA ALA A 72 13.25 -22.67 8.28
C ALA A 72 11.93 -22.75 9.08
N THR A 73 11.99 -22.45 10.37
CA THR A 73 10.78 -22.37 11.21
C THR A 73 10.21 -20.95 11.15
N VAL A 74 8.89 -20.85 10.97
CA VAL A 74 8.17 -19.58 11.02
C VAL A 74 7.69 -19.30 12.44
N TYR A 75 7.81 -18.04 12.85
CA TYR A 75 7.36 -17.52 14.12
C TYR A 75 6.46 -16.31 13.90
N HIS A 76 5.41 -16.21 14.71
CA HIS A 76 4.40 -15.15 14.69
C HIS A 76 4.08 -14.73 16.12
N GLY A 77 3.63 -13.50 16.34
CA GLY A 77 3.19 -13.03 17.65
C GLY A 77 2.02 -13.82 18.25
N PRO A 78 1.76 -13.68 19.56
CA PRO A 78 0.57 -14.25 20.20
C PRO A 78 -0.68 -13.46 19.82
N ASN A 79 -1.89 -13.96 20.10
CA ASN A 79 -3.14 -13.21 19.99
C ASN A 79 -3.56 -12.75 18.58
N ALA A 80 -3.13 -13.44 17.53
CA ALA A 80 -3.64 -13.19 16.19
C ALA A 80 -5.17 -13.34 16.15
N ALA A 81 -5.83 -12.61 15.24
CA ALA A 81 -7.29 -12.65 15.08
C ALA A 81 -7.84 -14.05 14.72
N GLY A 82 -6.95 -14.99 14.37
CA GLY A 82 -7.22 -16.40 14.22
C GLY A 82 -5.94 -17.23 14.35
N ASP A 83 -6.06 -18.55 14.15
CA ASP A 83 -4.91 -19.46 14.20
C ASP A 83 -4.03 -19.31 12.95
N VAL A 84 -2.77 -18.90 13.14
CA VAL A 84 -1.75 -18.80 12.07
C VAL A 84 -1.18 -20.20 11.84
N LYS A 85 -1.78 -20.94 10.90
CA LYS A 85 -1.59 -22.40 10.75
C LYS A 85 -0.16 -22.84 10.42
N TYR A 86 0.66 -21.94 9.90
CA TYR A 86 2.01 -22.23 9.42
C TYR A 86 3.12 -21.76 10.36
N ALA A 87 2.79 -21.10 11.48
CA ALA A 87 3.76 -20.49 12.38
C ALA A 87 3.69 -21.05 13.80
N LYS A 88 4.79 -20.94 14.53
CA LYS A 88 4.82 -21.09 15.98
C LYS A 88 4.62 -19.73 16.64
N THR A 89 4.06 -19.72 17.83
CA THR A 89 4.00 -18.50 18.64
C THR A 89 5.39 -18.12 19.14
N ALA A 90 5.75 -16.84 19.00
CA ALA A 90 6.87 -16.18 19.63
C ALA A 90 6.30 -15.17 20.63
N ALA A 91 6.56 -15.37 21.91
CA ALA A 91 6.00 -14.56 23.00
C ALA A 91 7.07 -13.66 23.65
N GLU A 92 6.62 -12.62 24.36
CA GLU A 92 7.48 -11.67 25.09
C GLU A 92 8.60 -12.38 25.88
N GLY A 93 9.83 -11.89 25.72
CA GLY A 93 11.01 -12.38 26.44
C GLY A 93 11.60 -13.68 25.90
N GLU A 94 10.97 -14.32 24.91
CA GLU A 94 11.63 -15.40 24.18
C GLU A 94 12.82 -14.87 23.37
N SER A 95 13.84 -15.72 23.21
CA SER A 95 15.02 -15.37 22.45
C SER A 95 15.47 -16.48 21.50
N PHE A 96 15.87 -16.08 20.30
CA PHE A 96 16.32 -16.94 19.22
C PHE A 96 17.76 -16.62 18.84
N LYS A 97 18.45 -17.60 18.24
CA LYS A 97 19.83 -17.44 17.81
C LYS A 97 20.04 -17.92 16.38
N ALA A 98 20.61 -17.04 15.56
CA ALA A 98 21.04 -17.33 14.20
C ALA A 98 22.50 -16.90 14.02
N GLY A 99 23.40 -17.85 14.27
CA GLY A 99 24.83 -17.61 14.17
C GLY A 99 25.29 -16.71 15.31
N GLU A 100 25.71 -15.49 14.98
CA GLU A 100 26.13 -14.46 15.93
C GLU A 100 25.00 -13.50 16.32
N VAL A 101 23.85 -13.59 15.63
CA VAL A 101 22.69 -12.74 15.89
C VAL A 101 21.84 -13.40 16.97
N ARG A 102 21.57 -12.65 18.04
CA ARG A 102 20.51 -12.96 19.00
C ARG A 102 19.31 -12.07 18.71
N ILE A 103 18.13 -12.67 18.66
CA ILE A 103 16.85 -11.99 18.49
C ILE A 103 16.06 -12.15 19.78
N GLU A 104 15.49 -11.06 20.31
CA GLU A 104 14.59 -11.07 21.46
C GLU A 104 13.22 -10.56 21.05
N VAL A 105 12.17 -11.20 21.55
CA VAL A 105 10.78 -10.87 21.23
C VAL A 105 10.26 -9.85 22.23
N LEU A 106 9.68 -8.79 21.69
CA LEU A 106 9.01 -7.74 22.43
C LEU A 106 7.56 -7.66 21.91
N GLU A 107 6.56 -7.95 22.73
CA GLU A 107 5.17 -7.74 22.34
C GLU A 107 4.89 -6.25 22.26
N THR A 108 4.45 -5.78 21.10
CA THR A 108 4.16 -4.38 20.84
C THR A 108 2.77 -4.22 20.22
N PRO A 109 1.70 -4.67 20.91
CA PRO A 109 0.33 -4.56 20.41
C PRO A 109 -0.06 -3.09 20.21
N GLY A 110 -0.97 -2.86 19.26
CA GLY A 110 -1.47 -1.53 18.97
C GLY A 110 -1.88 -1.39 17.52
N HIS A 111 -0.98 -1.70 16.58
CA HIS A 111 -1.39 -1.83 15.19
C HIS A 111 -2.36 -3.01 15.03
N THR A 112 -1.91 -4.16 15.52
CA THR A 112 -2.72 -5.36 15.71
C THR A 112 -2.52 -5.90 17.13
N ASP A 113 -3.43 -6.77 17.61
CA ASP A 113 -3.29 -7.44 18.91
C ASP A 113 -2.09 -8.42 18.96
N ASP A 114 -1.63 -8.90 17.79
CA ASP A 114 -0.51 -9.83 17.62
C ASP A 114 0.83 -9.19 17.25
N SER A 115 0.87 -7.86 17.21
CA SER A 115 2.07 -7.11 16.87
C SER A 115 3.22 -7.41 17.85
N VAL A 116 4.36 -7.82 17.31
CA VAL A 116 5.62 -8.02 18.01
C VAL A 116 6.75 -7.27 17.29
N SER A 117 7.69 -6.77 18.09
CA SER A 117 8.95 -6.22 17.63
C SER A 117 10.10 -7.18 17.95
N TYR A 118 11.08 -7.26 17.05
CA TYR A 118 12.24 -8.14 17.18
C TYR A 118 13.51 -7.32 17.43
N VAL A 119 14.05 -7.41 18.65
CA VAL A 119 15.27 -6.69 19.06
C VAL A 119 16.49 -7.53 18.69
N LEU A 120 17.46 -6.91 18.02
CA LEU A 120 18.62 -7.55 17.44
C LEU A 120 19.88 -7.20 18.23
N TYR A 121 20.68 -8.22 18.56
CA TYR A 121 21.94 -8.09 19.28
C TYR A 121 23.08 -8.75 18.49
N ASP A 122 24.21 -8.06 18.38
CA ASP A 122 25.45 -8.62 17.79
C ASP A 122 26.32 -9.22 18.91
N GLN A 123 26.18 -10.53 19.13
CA GLN A 123 26.88 -11.24 20.20
C GLN A 123 28.41 -11.29 20.01
N SER A 124 28.93 -10.82 18.87
CA SER A 124 30.37 -10.75 18.61
C SER A 124 31.00 -9.43 19.11
N PHE A 125 30.19 -8.41 19.46
CA PHE A 125 30.68 -7.08 19.84
C PHE A 125 30.22 -6.61 21.22
N GLY A 126 29.00 -6.92 21.65
CA GLY A 126 28.49 -6.47 22.96
C GLY A 126 27.11 -6.99 23.29
N ASP A 127 26.62 -6.58 24.46
CA ASP A 127 25.30 -6.98 25.00
C ASP A 127 24.19 -5.96 24.68
N ASP A 128 24.55 -4.79 24.14
CA ASP A 128 23.60 -3.73 23.77
C ASP A 128 22.81 -4.10 22.50
N ALA A 129 21.57 -3.62 22.43
CA ALA A 129 20.74 -3.76 21.24
C ALA A 129 21.33 -2.95 20.08
N VAL A 130 21.38 -3.54 18.88
CA VAL A 130 21.89 -2.85 17.69
C VAL A 130 20.75 -2.24 16.89
N ALA A 131 19.65 -2.97 16.77
CA ALA A 131 18.50 -2.59 15.96
C ALA A 131 17.22 -3.24 16.51
N VAL A 132 16.07 -2.70 16.14
CA VAL A 132 14.76 -3.30 16.41
C VAL A 132 13.92 -3.29 15.14
N CYS A 133 13.39 -4.46 14.79
CA CYS A 133 12.38 -4.59 13.74
C CYS A 133 11.03 -4.30 14.37
N THR A 134 10.47 -3.13 14.09
CA THR A 134 9.31 -2.57 14.81
C THR A 134 7.97 -2.95 14.20
N GLY A 135 7.98 -3.72 13.11
CA GLY A 135 6.78 -3.99 12.33
C GLY A 135 6.08 -2.68 11.97
N ASP A 136 4.76 -2.67 12.20
CA ASP A 136 3.93 -1.49 11.99
C ASP A 136 3.60 -0.75 13.30
N ALA A 137 4.30 -1.03 14.41
CA ALA A 137 4.12 -0.28 15.65
C ALA A 137 4.76 1.12 15.58
N LEU A 138 6.01 1.20 15.10
CA LEU A 138 6.77 2.45 14.96
C LEU A 138 7.37 2.53 13.57
N PHE A 139 7.08 3.62 12.86
CA PHE A 139 7.65 3.95 11.55
C PHE A 139 8.74 5.02 11.65
N VAL A 140 9.39 5.30 10.52
CA VAL A 140 10.24 6.49 10.40
C VAL A 140 9.35 7.72 10.20
N GLY A 141 9.20 8.53 11.24
CA GLY A 141 8.41 9.76 11.25
C GLY A 141 6.93 9.62 11.62
N ASP A 142 6.44 8.39 11.84
CA ASP A 142 5.05 8.12 12.20
C ASP A 142 4.90 6.85 13.06
N VAL A 143 3.68 6.45 13.41
CA VAL A 143 3.35 5.22 14.16
C VAL A 143 2.19 4.48 13.49
N GLY A 144 1.98 3.21 13.87
CA GLY A 144 0.89 2.39 13.32
C GLY A 144 -0.50 3.00 13.47
N ARG A 145 -1.38 2.75 12.50
CA ARG A 145 -2.83 2.94 12.65
C ARG A 145 -3.43 1.93 13.62
N THR A 146 -4.54 2.27 14.27
CA THR A 146 -5.16 1.49 15.37
C THR A 146 -6.65 1.20 15.14
N ASP A 147 -7.15 1.39 13.91
CA ASP A 147 -8.59 1.44 13.59
C ASP A 147 -9.19 0.09 13.14
N PHE A 148 -8.42 -0.99 13.11
CA PHE A 148 -8.93 -2.33 12.78
C PHE A 148 -9.95 -2.86 13.80
N TYR A 149 -9.98 -2.31 15.01
CA TYR A 149 -10.87 -2.72 16.10
C TYR A 149 -11.77 -1.55 16.54
N PRO A 150 -12.78 -1.15 15.74
CA PRO A 150 -13.57 0.05 16.03
C PRO A 150 -14.27 0.01 17.39
N ASP A 151 -14.73 -1.17 17.84
CA ASP A 151 -15.37 -1.34 19.15
C ASP A 151 -14.39 -1.22 20.34
N ARG A 152 -13.08 -1.32 20.08
CA ARG A 152 -11.98 -1.23 21.06
C ARG A 152 -11.01 -0.09 20.73
N ALA A 153 -11.40 0.89 19.92
CA ALA A 153 -10.48 1.89 19.38
C ALA A 153 -9.65 2.63 20.45
N LYS A 154 -10.27 3.01 21.58
CA LYS A 154 -9.57 3.63 22.74
C LYS A 154 -8.56 2.70 23.40
N GLU A 155 -8.92 1.43 23.54
CA GLU A 155 -8.08 0.42 24.16
C GLU A 155 -6.84 0.17 23.31
N VAL A 156 -7.03 -0.10 22.02
CA VAL A 156 -5.97 -0.43 21.06
C VAL A 156 -5.02 0.75 20.83
N ALA A 157 -5.53 1.98 20.75
CA ALA A 157 -4.69 3.17 20.73
C ALA A 157 -3.85 3.32 22.02
N GLY A 158 -4.42 2.96 23.17
CA GLY A 158 -3.70 2.90 24.43
C GLY A 158 -2.61 1.82 24.46
N LEU A 159 -2.88 0.64 23.89
CA LEU A 159 -1.89 -0.42 23.74
C LEU A 159 -0.71 0.05 22.89
N LEU A 160 -0.98 0.75 21.77
CA LEU A 160 0.07 1.32 20.95
C LEU A 160 0.94 2.30 21.75
N PHE A 161 0.34 3.20 22.53
CA PHE A 161 1.09 4.12 23.39
C PHE A 161 2.03 3.36 24.34
N ASP A 162 1.52 2.35 25.03
CA ASP A 162 2.28 1.55 26.01
C ASP A 162 3.42 0.78 25.31
N SER A 163 3.18 0.26 24.12
CA SER A 163 4.17 -0.40 23.25
C SER A 163 5.29 0.55 22.79
N LEU A 164 4.94 1.78 22.41
CA LEU A 164 5.92 2.81 22.03
C LEU A 164 6.80 3.19 23.22
N GLN A 165 6.23 3.34 24.43
CA GLN A 165 7.03 3.59 25.63
C GLN A 165 8.02 2.45 25.88
N LYS A 166 7.61 1.20 25.67
CA LYS A 166 8.49 0.02 25.77
C LYS A 166 9.66 0.12 24.78
N LEU A 167 9.39 0.41 23.50
CA LEU A 167 10.42 0.57 22.46
C LEU A 167 11.42 1.69 22.79
N LEU A 168 10.96 2.80 23.36
CA LEU A 168 11.81 3.94 23.74
C LEU A 168 12.85 3.60 24.82
N THR A 169 12.67 2.50 25.56
CA THR A 169 13.62 2.04 26.59
C THR A 169 14.84 1.30 26.02
N LEU A 170 14.83 0.92 24.74
CA LEU A 170 15.91 0.15 24.10
C LEU A 170 17.21 0.95 23.93
N GLY A 171 17.12 2.29 23.94
CA GLY A 171 18.27 3.20 23.87
C GLY A 171 18.42 3.91 22.53
N ASP A 172 18.98 5.12 22.58
CA ASP A 172 18.97 6.08 21.46
C ASP A 172 19.69 5.62 20.19
N HIS A 173 20.68 4.76 20.39
CA HIS A 173 21.59 4.24 19.37
C HIS A 173 20.95 3.14 18.52
N VAL A 174 19.84 2.55 18.98
CA VAL A 174 19.19 1.41 18.34
C VAL A 174 18.55 1.85 17.02
N TYR A 175 18.93 1.19 15.92
CA TYR A 175 18.32 1.43 14.61
C TYR A 175 16.85 0.98 14.58
N VAL A 176 16.00 1.77 13.93
CA VAL A 176 14.58 1.44 13.73
C VAL A 176 14.39 0.84 12.34
N LEU A 177 13.81 -0.36 12.30
CA LEU A 177 13.59 -1.16 11.09
C LEU A 177 12.09 -1.49 10.96
N PRO A 178 11.27 -0.57 10.42
CA PRO A 178 9.82 -0.80 10.31
C PRO A 178 9.45 -1.76 9.19
N ALA A 179 8.24 -2.33 9.22
CA ALA A 179 7.73 -3.13 8.11
C ALA A 179 7.24 -2.27 6.94
N HIS A 180 7.00 -0.96 7.12
CA HIS A 180 6.60 -0.05 6.04
C HIS A 180 7.38 1.28 6.01
N GLY A 181 7.40 1.90 4.83
CA GLY A 181 7.93 3.25 4.60
C GLY A 181 6.98 4.13 3.79
N ALA A 182 7.43 5.33 3.43
CA ALA A 182 6.63 6.33 2.72
C ALA A 182 5.88 5.76 1.50
N GLY A 183 4.57 6.02 1.46
CA GLY A 183 3.65 5.55 0.41
C GLY A 183 2.90 4.26 0.74
N SER A 184 3.13 3.63 1.89
CA SER A 184 2.27 2.52 2.37
C SER A 184 0.92 3.05 2.90
N VAL A 185 -0.09 2.19 2.87
CA VAL A 185 -1.45 2.44 3.39
C VAL A 185 -1.60 2.13 4.89
N CYS A 186 -0.53 1.65 5.53
CA CYS A 186 -0.49 1.31 6.96
C CYS A 186 -0.16 2.52 7.87
N GLY A 187 0.23 3.67 7.28
CA GLY A 187 0.49 4.92 7.99
C GLY A 187 0.38 6.15 7.08
N ASP A 188 0.15 7.33 7.66
CA ASP A 188 -0.22 8.52 6.89
C ASP A 188 0.97 9.42 6.52
N ASN A 189 1.91 9.60 7.45
CA ASN A 189 2.93 10.66 7.38
C ASN A 189 4.36 10.14 7.47
N MET A 190 4.60 8.91 7.02
CA MET A 190 5.92 8.31 6.98
C MET A 190 6.90 9.15 6.16
N ALA A 191 8.10 9.33 6.70
CA ALA A 191 9.14 10.08 6.02
C ALA A 191 9.70 9.31 4.81
N ASN A 192 10.11 10.05 3.77
CA ASN A 192 10.72 9.46 2.57
C ASN A 192 12.06 8.76 2.84
N ARG A 193 12.74 9.10 3.95
CA ARG A 193 13.97 8.42 4.36
C ARG A 193 13.64 7.05 4.93
N ASP A 194 14.48 6.07 4.66
CA ASP A 194 14.26 4.68 5.04
C ASP A 194 15.09 4.26 6.28
N PHE A 195 15.80 5.18 6.92
CA PHE A 195 16.63 4.92 8.10
C PHE A 195 16.30 5.89 9.24
N SER A 196 16.39 5.39 10.47
CA SER A 196 16.29 6.19 11.69
C SER A 196 16.85 5.43 12.91
N SER A 197 16.81 6.06 14.08
CA SER A 197 17.09 5.43 15.37
C SER A 197 16.02 5.80 16.41
N ILE A 198 15.95 5.03 17.49
CA ILE A 198 15.03 5.30 18.61
C ILE A 198 15.24 6.73 19.15
N GLY A 199 16.48 7.18 19.27
CA GLY A 199 16.80 8.53 19.75
C GLY A 199 16.31 9.63 18.79
N TYR A 200 16.43 9.40 17.48
CA TYR A 200 15.96 10.36 16.48
C TYR A 200 14.43 10.43 16.45
N GLU A 201 13.75 9.29 16.44
CA GLU A 201 12.28 9.23 16.46
C GLU A 201 11.73 9.83 17.75
N ARG A 202 12.31 9.53 18.92
CA ARG A 202 11.88 10.16 20.19
C ARG A 202 11.96 11.69 20.16
N ALA A 203 12.93 12.25 19.44
CA ALA A 203 13.13 13.70 19.38
C ALA A 203 12.29 14.41 18.30
N HIS A 204 11.81 13.71 17.27
CA HIS A 204 11.23 14.36 16.08
C HIS A 204 9.91 13.75 15.59
N ASN A 205 9.58 12.52 15.97
CA ASN A 205 8.33 11.88 15.61
C ASN A 205 7.19 12.58 16.37
N LYS A 206 6.24 13.15 15.63
CA LYS A 206 5.16 13.99 16.19
C LYS A 206 4.31 13.22 17.20
N MET A 207 4.00 11.95 16.90
CA MET A 207 3.20 11.10 17.78
C MET A 207 3.95 10.75 19.06
N LEU A 208 5.29 10.62 19.00
CA LEU A 208 6.12 10.43 20.19
C LEU A 208 6.33 11.70 21.03
N GLN A 209 5.95 12.88 20.52
CA GLN A 209 5.95 14.11 21.32
C GLN A 209 4.72 14.21 22.23
N ILE A 210 3.68 13.42 21.97
CA ILE A 210 2.48 13.37 22.81
C ILE A 210 2.78 12.44 23.99
N THR A 211 3.21 13.03 25.11
CA THR A 211 3.62 12.26 26.30
C THR A 211 2.47 11.90 27.23
N ASP A 212 1.31 12.56 27.08
CA ASP A 212 0.09 12.21 27.79
C ASP A 212 -0.67 11.11 27.02
N ARG A 213 -1.07 10.05 27.75
CA ARG A 213 -1.70 8.88 27.15
C ARG A 213 -3.09 9.18 26.58
N ASP A 214 -3.87 10.01 27.27
CA ASP A 214 -5.24 10.32 26.83
C ASP A 214 -5.22 11.28 25.64
N GLU A 215 -4.28 12.22 25.59
CA GLU A 215 -4.02 13.06 24.41
C GLU A 215 -3.58 12.21 23.20
N PHE A 216 -2.72 11.21 23.39
CA PHE A 216 -2.31 10.31 22.32
C PHE A 216 -3.49 9.51 21.77
N ILE A 217 -4.31 8.95 22.66
CA ILE A 217 -5.53 8.23 22.27
C ILE A 217 -6.47 9.15 21.50
N ALA A 218 -6.68 10.38 21.97
CA ALA A 218 -7.52 11.35 21.26
C ALA A 218 -6.98 11.64 19.85
N ALA A 219 -5.67 11.81 19.69
CA ALA A 219 -5.04 12.01 18.39
C ALA A 219 -5.22 10.80 17.46
N LYS A 220 -5.03 9.57 17.94
CA LYS A 220 -5.25 8.34 17.14
C LYS A 220 -6.70 8.16 16.71
N LEU A 221 -7.66 8.57 17.55
CA LEU A 221 -9.09 8.48 17.23
C LEU A 221 -9.56 9.53 16.22
N ASP A 222 -8.80 10.60 16.03
CA ASP A 222 -9.07 11.66 15.05
C ASP A 222 -8.49 11.31 13.66
N GLU A 223 -7.66 10.27 13.57
CA GLU A 223 -7.14 9.80 12.29
C GLU A 223 -8.24 9.15 11.43
N HIS A 224 -8.16 9.40 10.12
CA HIS A 224 -9.13 8.91 9.15
C HIS A 224 -8.45 8.02 8.12
N HIS A 225 -8.55 6.72 8.36
CA HIS A 225 -7.99 5.72 7.47
C HIS A 225 -9.06 5.06 6.59
N TYR A 226 -8.70 4.78 5.34
CA TYR A 226 -9.52 3.96 4.46
C TYR A 226 -9.04 2.51 4.51
N GLN A 227 -9.98 1.57 4.50
CA GLN A 227 -9.70 0.14 4.47
C GLN A 227 -10.22 -0.45 3.15
N PRO A 228 -9.33 -0.88 2.25
CA PRO A 228 -9.75 -1.43 0.98
C PRO A 228 -10.40 -2.81 1.16
N PRO A 229 -11.42 -3.16 0.37
CA PRO A 229 -12.13 -4.42 0.50
C PRO A 229 -11.26 -5.68 0.46
N TYR A 230 -10.12 -5.64 -0.26
CA TYR A 230 -9.21 -6.79 -0.38
C TYR A 230 -8.46 -7.14 0.91
N PHE A 231 -8.43 -6.28 1.93
CA PHE A 231 -7.80 -6.62 3.22
C PHE A 231 -8.38 -7.93 3.77
N ARG A 232 -9.69 -8.16 3.63
CA ARG A 232 -10.35 -9.43 4.00
C ARG A 232 -9.75 -10.67 3.34
N LEU A 233 -9.19 -10.53 2.13
CA LEU A 233 -8.46 -11.61 1.48
C LEU A 233 -7.11 -11.84 2.18
N MET A 234 -6.36 -10.78 2.49
CA MET A 234 -5.06 -10.88 3.16
C MET A 234 -5.22 -11.45 4.57
N GLU A 235 -6.21 -10.97 5.33
CA GLU A 235 -6.58 -11.49 6.65
C GLU A 235 -6.78 -13.00 6.67
N ARG A 236 -7.39 -13.56 5.62
CA ARG A 236 -7.58 -15.00 5.47
C ARG A 236 -6.29 -15.70 5.05
N LEU A 237 -5.64 -15.20 4.00
CA LEU A 237 -4.43 -15.83 3.44
C LEU A 237 -3.27 -15.85 4.44
N ASN A 238 -3.16 -14.84 5.30
CA ASN A 238 -2.11 -14.74 6.32
C ASN A 238 -2.46 -15.48 7.62
N LEU A 239 -3.63 -16.12 7.71
CA LEU A 239 -3.92 -17.15 8.72
C LEU A 239 -3.75 -18.56 8.15
N GLU A 240 -4.22 -18.78 6.92
CA GLU A 240 -4.24 -20.10 6.29
C GLU A 240 -2.88 -20.49 5.69
N GLY A 241 -2.10 -19.50 5.24
CA GLY A 241 -0.90 -19.65 4.44
C GLY A 241 -1.19 -19.40 2.95
N GLY A 242 -0.51 -18.40 2.38
CA GLY A 242 -0.57 -18.09 0.95
C GLY A 242 0.13 -19.13 0.09
N THR A 243 -0.21 -19.17 -1.21
CA THR A 243 0.48 -19.98 -2.21
C THR A 243 1.64 -19.19 -2.83
N PRO A 244 2.70 -19.85 -3.35
CA PRO A 244 3.76 -19.17 -4.08
C PRO A 244 3.21 -18.35 -5.27
N ALA A 245 3.78 -17.17 -5.50
CA ALA A 245 3.55 -16.46 -6.76
C ALA A 245 4.11 -17.27 -7.94
N SER A 246 3.63 -16.98 -9.16
CA SER A 246 4.25 -17.57 -10.36
C SER A 246 5.72 -17.16 -10.45
N ARG A 247 6.60 -18.13 -10.77
CA ARG A 247 8.01 -17.84 -11.05
C ARG A 247 8.20 -17.04 -12.34
N VAL A 248 7.27 -17.21 -13.28
CA VAL A 248 7.22 -16.43 -14.52
C VAL A 248 6.14 -15.37 -14.34
N LEU A 249 6.55 -14.14 -14.06
CA LEU A 249 5.65 -13.03 -13.80
C LEU A 249 5.32 -12.22 -15.05
N VAL A 250 6.08 -12.39 -16.13
CA VAL A 250 5.76 -11.77 -17.42
C VAL A 250 4.47 -12.43 -17.95
N PRO A 251 3.35 -11.70 -18.07
CA PRO A 251 2.12 -12.28 -18.61
C PRO A 251 2.29 -12.61 -20.09
N ALA A 252 1.46 -13.52 -20.61
CA ALA A 252 1.51 -13.86 -22.03
C ALA A 252 1.12 -12.63 -22.90
N PRO A 253 1.86 -12.32 -23.98
CA PRO A 253 1.45 -11.28 -24.91
C PRO A 253 0.20 -11.73 -25.66
N LEU A 254 -0.78 -10.84 -25.77
CA LEU A 254 -2.03 -11.08 -26.46
C LEU A 254 -2.02 -10.45 -27.84
N ASP A 255 -2.65 -11.11 -28.80
CA ASP A 255 -3.06 -10.47 -30.05
C ASP A 255 -4.40 -9.72 -29.88
N LEU A 256 -4.78 -8.98 -30.92
CA LEU A 256 -6.02 -8.20 -30.90
C LEU A 256 -7.28 -9.07 -30.75
N LYS A 257 -7.29 -10.26 -31.34
CA LYS A 257 -8.44 -11.17 -31.29
C LYS A 257 -8.60 -11.74 -29.89
N GLU A 258 -7.50 -12.13 -29.27
CA GLU A 258 -7.44 -12.61 -27.88
C GLU A 258 -7.88 -11.53 -26.91
N LEU A 259 -7.35 -10.30 -27.02
CA LEU A 259 -7.78 -9.18 -26.20
C LEU A 259 -9.30 -8.93 -26.33
N ARG A 260 -9.84 -8.93 -27.55
CA ARG A 260 -11.28 -8.69 -27.77
C ARG A 260 -12.17 -9.78 -27.17
N GLU A 261 -11.68 -11.00 -27.12
CA GLU A 261 -12.40 -12.09 -26.47
C GLU A 261 -12.33 -11.95 -24.95
N LEU A 262 -11.14 -11.70 -24.40
CA LEU A 262 -10.92 -11.49 -22.97
C LEU A 262 -11.66 -10.26 -22.44
N ALA A 263 -11.76 -9.18 -23.21
CA ALA A 263 -12.49 -7.96 -22.84
C ALA A 263 -13.98 -8.18 -22.53
N LYS A 264 -14.56 -9.31 -22.95
CA LYS A 264 -15.95 -9.67 -22.65
C LYS A 264 -16.13 -10.26 -21.25
N HIS A 265 -15.06 -10.77 -20.65
CA HIS A 265 -15.12 -11.62 -19.45
C HIS A 265 -14.07 -11.28 -18.39
N SER A 266 -13.09 -10.43 -18.70
CA SER A 266 -12.03 -9.98 -17.80
C SER A 266 -12.11 -8.47 -17.58
N VAL A 267 -11.54 -8.00 -16.47
CA VAL A 267 -11.36 -6.58 -16.21
C VAL A 267 -10.14 -6.10 -17.00
N LEU A 268 -10.34 -5.11 -17.87
CA LEU A 268 -9.25 -4.46 -18.59
C LEU A 268 -8.60 -3.42 -17.68
N VAL A 269 -7.32 -3.60 -17.38
CA VAL A 269 -6.55 -2.70 -16.52
C VAL A 269 -5.43 -2.07 -17.33
N ASP A 270 -5.54 -0.76 -17.55
CA ASP A 270 -4.55 0.04 -18.25
C ASP A 270 -3.52 0.58 -17.26
N VAL A 271 -2.31 0.04 -17.35
CA VAL A 271 -1.20 0.33 -16.42
C VAL A 271 -0.24 1.39 -16.98
N ARG A 272 -0.58 2.00 -18.11
CA ARG A 272 0.18 3.09 -18.71
C ARG A 272 0.09 4.35 -17.85
N ASP A 273 0.96 5.31 -18.14
CA ASP A 273 0.96 6.57 -17.42
C ASP A 273 -0.33 7.37 -17.64
N VAL A 274 -0.65 8.22 -16.67
CA VAL A 274 -1.86 9.04 -16.63
C VAL A 274 -2.12 9.77 -17.95
N THR A 275 -1.10 10.40 -18.54
CA THR A 275 -1.26 11.17 -19.78
C THR A 275 -1.54 10.28 -20.99
N ALA A 276 -0.95 9.09 -21.04
CA ALA A 276 -1.18 8.12 -22.12
C ALA A 276 -2.63 7.60 -22.08
N TYR A 277 -3.14 7.29 -20.89
CA TYR A 277 -4.54 6.88 -20.70
C TYR A 277 -5.52 7.99 -21.09
N LEU A 278 -5.33 9.20 -20.53
CA LEU A 278 -6.22 10.35 -20.77
C LEU A 278 -6.31 10.71 -22.26
N GLY A 279 -5.17 10.68 -22.96
CA GLY A 279 -5.12 11.00 -24.39
C GLY A 279 -5.81 9.97 -25.27
N SER A 280 -5.72 8.68 -24.92
CA SER A 280 -6.36 7.59 -25.67
C SER A 280 -6.24 6.25 -24.93
N HIS A 281 -7.35 5.54 -24.74
CA HIS A 281 -7.38 4.24 -24.07
C HIS A 281 -8.43 3.30 -24.68
N VAL A 282 -8.38 2.03 -24.29
CA VAL A 282 -9.39 1.05 -24.70
C VAL A 282 -10.69 1.35 -23.94
N ALA A 283 -11.80 1.49 -24.67
CA ALA A 283 -13.10 1.74 -24.07
C ALA A 283 -13.44 0.72 -22.99
N GLY A 284 -13.89 1.19 -21.83
CA GLY A 284 -14.23 0.35 -20.67
C GLY A 284 -13.05 -0.14 -19.82
N SER A 285 -11.80 0.20 -20.17
CA SER A 285 -10.65 -0.10 -19.31
C SER A 285 -10.59 0.81 -18.07
N LEU A 286 -9.96 0.32 -17.00
CA LEU A 286 -9.68 1.07 -15.79
C LEU A 286 -8.24 1.57 -15.81
N ALA A 287 -8.02 2.85 -15.50
CA ALA A 287 -6.69 3.42 -15.36
C ALA A 287 -6.12 3.08 -13.97
N LEU A 288 -5.08 2.24 -13.94
CA LEU A 288 -4.31 1.94 -12.74
C LEU A 288 -2.82 1.91 -13.10
N PRO A 289 -2.18 3.09 -13.23
CA PRO A 289 -0.74 3.16 -13.47
C PRO A 289 0.03 2.29 -12.48
N VAL A 290 1.16 1.71 -12.89
CA VAL A 290 1.88 0.68 -12.11
C VAL A 290 2.12 1.07 -10.64
N GLY A 291 2.49 2.32 -10.38
CA GLY A 291 2.74 2.84 -9.03
C GLY A 291 1.51 3.00 -8.15
N MET A 292 0.31 2.81 -8.69
CA MET A 292 -0.98 2.96 -8.01
C MET A 292 -1.70 1.61 -7.81
N LEU A 293 -1.20 0.52 -8.41
CA LEU A 293 -1.84 -0.80 -8.35
C LEU A 293 -2.01 -1.30 -6.91
N ALA A 294 -0.94 -1.28 -6.11
CA ALA A 294 -0.99 -1.76 -4.73
C ALA A 294 -2.01 -1.00 -3.87
N SER A 295 -2.17 0.31 -4.12
CA SER A 295 -3.08 1.16 -3.35
C SER A 295 -4.53 1.06 -3.81
N PHE A 296 -4.79 0.83 -5.11
CA PHE A 296 -6.13 0.98 -5.69
C PHE A 296 -6.71 -0.27 -6.37
N ALA A 297 -5.91 -1.26 -6.76
CA ALA A 297 -6.43 -2.46 -7.42
C ALA A 297 -7.50 -3.16 -6.56
N GLY A 298 -7.25 -3.33 -5.26
CA GLY A 298 -8.19 -3.97 -4.35
C GLY A 298 -9.40 -3.12 -3.93
N TRP A 299 -9.50 -1.86 -4.39
CA TRP A 299 -10.74 -1.07 -4.36
C TRP A 299 -11.60 -1.29 -5.60
N LEU A 300 -10.97 -1.51 -6.76
CA LEU A 300 -11.64 -1.48 -8.06
C LEU A 300 -11.90 -2.87 -8.64
N ILE A 301 -11.16 -3.88 -8.19
CA ILE A 301 -11.16 -5.23 -8.76
C ILE A 301 -11.48 -6.22 -7.65
N GLU A 302 -12.45 -7.11 -7.90
CA GLU A 302 -12.72 -8.26 -7.04
C GLU A 302 -11.59 -9.30 -7.21
N PRO A 303 -11.07 -9.91 -6.13
CA PRO A 303 -9.84 -10.74 -6.23
C PRO A 303 -9.91 -11.98 -7.13
N ASP A 304 -11.09 -12.53 -7.38
CA ASP A 304 -11.29 -13.71 -8.23
C ASP A 304 -11.47 -13.36 -9.72
N LYS A 305 -11.68 -12.08 -10.05
CA LYS A 305 -11.87 -11.64 -11.43
C LYS A 305 -10.58 -11.81 -12.21
N GLN A 306 -10.75 -12.26 -13.44
CA GLN A 306 -9.65 -12.33 -14.39
C GLN A 306 -9.27 -10.91 -14.83
N ILE A 307 -7.97 -10.64 -14.90
CA ILE A 307 -7.40 -9.35 -15.29
C ILE A 307 -6.71 -9.50 -16.64
N THR A 308 -6.94 -8.53 -17.53
CA THR A 308 -6.15 -8.36 -18.76
C THR A 308 -5.46 -7.01 -18.71
N LEU A 309 -4.13 -7.02 -18.82
CA LEU A 309 -3.34 -5.81 -18.72
C LEU A 309 -3.22 -5.11 -20.08
N ILE A 310 -3.31 -3.78 -20.08
CA ILE A 310 -2.93 -2.92 -21.21
C ILE A 310 -1.68 -2.16 -20.77
N ALA A 311 -0.58 -2.34 -21.50
CA ALA A 311 0.73 -1.81 -21.13
C ALA A 311 1.44 -1.17 -22.34
N GLU A 312 2.50 -0.41 -22.07
CA GLU A 312 3.40 0.12 -23.11
C GLU A 312 4.47 -0.90 -23.52
N SER A 313 4.82 -1.81 -22.62
CA SER A 313 5.89 -2.80 -22.80
C SER A 313 5.64 -4.07 -21.97
N ASP A 314 6.37 -5.12 -22.32
CA ASP A 314 6.50 -6.34 -21.53
C ASP A 314 7.05 -6.07 -20.11
N ALA A 315 8.05 -5.21 -19.99
CA ALA A 315 8.64 -4.83 -18.70
C ALA A 315 7.61 -4.13 -17.77
N GLN A 316 6.77 -3.25 -18.33
CA GLN A 316 5.70 -2.61 -17.57
C GLN A 316 4.63 -3.63 -17.16
N ALA A 317 4.26 -4.55 -18.05
CA ALA A 317 3.32 -5.63 -17.75
C ALA A 317 3.84 -6.58 -16.66
N GLU A 318 5.12 -6.95 -16.70
CA GLU A 318 5.77 -7.77 -15.66
C GLU A 318 5.74 -7.06 -14.30
N THR A 319 6.08 -5.77 -14.27
CA THR A 319 6.08 -4.99 -13.03
C THR A 319 4.68 -4.89 -12.44
N ALA A 320 3.67 -4.62 -13.28
CA ALA A 320 2.26 -4.62 -12.88
C ALA A 320 1.81 -5.97 -12.32
N ALA A 321 2.11 -7.06 -13.03
CA ALA A 321 1.77 -8.41 -12.60
C ALA A 321 2.44 -8.77 -11.26
N ARG A 322 3.69 -8.35 -11.06
CA ARG A 322 4.39 -8.52 -9.78
C ARG A 322 3.72 -7.77 -8.64
N HIS A 323 3.29 -6.53 -8.85
CA HIS A 323 2.59 -5.74 -7.82
C HIS A 323 1.24 -6.39 -7.46
N LEU A 324 0.46 -6.82 -8.46
CA LEU A 324 -0.80 -7.53 -8.27
C LEU A 324 -0.63 -8.87 -7.54
N ALA A 325 0.38 -9.66 -7.91
CA ALA A 325 0.66 -10.95 -7.27
C ALA A 325 1.00 -10.80 -5.78
N ARG A 326 1.66 -9.71 -5.37
CA ARG A 326 1.98 -9.48 -3.95
C ARG A 326 0.75 -9.22 -3.07
N ILE A 327 -0.34 -8.72 -3.66
CA ILE A 327 -1.62 -8.49 -2.97
C ILE A 327 -2.67 -9.58 -3.28
N GLY A 328 -2.26 -10.70 -3.90
CA GLY A 328 -3.13 -11.86 -4.13
C GLY A 328 -3.95 -11.84 -5.43
N PHE A 329 -3.69 -10.91 -6.34
CA PHE A 329 -4.40 -10.77 -7.62
C PHE A 329 -3.65 -11.53 -8.72
N ASP A 330 -3.71 -12.87 -8.66
CA ASP A 330 -2.90 -13.76 -9.51
C ASP A 330 -3.55 -14.11 -10.86
N ASN A 331 -4.85 -13.85 -11.03
CA ASN A 331 -5.63 -14.30 -12.20
C ASN A 331 -5.42 -13.38 -13.43
N ILE A 332 -4.19 -13.30 -13.92
CA ILE A 332 -3.81 -12.45 -15.06
C ILE A 332 -3.83 -13.30 -16.34
N ALA A 333 -4.72 -12.95 -17.28
CA ALA A 333 -4.86 -13.68 -18.55
C ALA A 333 -3.70 -13.43 -19.52
N GLY A 334 -3.13 -12.23 -19.48
CA GLY A 334 -2.09 -11.78 -20.40
C GLY A 334 -2.00 -10.26 -20.42
N TYR A 335 -1.18 -9.74 -21.31
CA TYR A 335 -1.07 -8.31 -21.57
C TYR A 335 -1.16 -7.99 -23.05
N PHE A 336 -1.75 -6.84 -23.36
CA PHE A 336 -1.73 -6.27 -24.70
C PHE A 336 -0.85 -5.00 -24.68
N ALA A 337 0.25 -5.03 -25.42
CA ALA A 337 1.00 -3.82 -25.70
C ALA A 337 0.19 -3.00 -26.70
N LEU A 338 -0.30 -1.82 -26.32
CA LEU A 338 -1.27 -1.06 -27.12
C LEU A 338 -0.62 -0.01 -28.03
N PRO A 339 -0.41 -0.29 -29.34
CA PRO A 339 -0.09 0.76 -30.29
C PRO A 339 -1.37 1.48 -30.70
N ILE A 340 -1.76 2.54 -29.99
CA ILE A 340 -2.98 3.33 -30.29
C ILE A 340 -3.12 3.71 -31.78
N PRO A 341 -2.06 4.18 -32.49
CA PRO A 341 -2.19 4.45 -33.92
C PRO A 341 -2.58 3.22 -34.74
N GLY A 342 -2.02 2.05 -34.40
CA GLY A 342 -2.38 0.78 -35.03
C GLY A 342 -3.81 0.34 -34.67
N TRP A 343 -4.23 0.56 -33.42
CA TRP A 343 -5.60 0.31 -32.95
C TRP A 343 -6.62 1.10 -33.79
N ALA A 344 -6.40 2.41 -33.89
CA ALA A 344 -7.24 3.32 -34.66
C ALA A 344 -7.23 3.00 -36.17
N ALA A 345 -6.06 2.64 -36.73
CA ALA A 345 -5.94 2.25 -38.13
C ALA A 345 -6.76 0.99 -38.51
N ASN A 346 -7.10 0.15 -37.52
CA ASN A 346 -7.98 -1.01 -37.68
C ASN A 346 -9.46 -0.70 -37.40
N ALA A 347 -9.83 0.59 -37.33
CA ALA A 347 -11.19 1.07 -37.05
C ALA A 347 -11.76 0.54 -35.73
N LEU A 348 -10.90 0.34 -34.74
CA LEU A 348 -11.31 -0.05 -33.39
C LEU A 348 -11.58 1.20 -32.55
N SER A 349 -12.65 1.16 -31.77
CA SER A 349 -13.02 2.24 -30.87
C SER A 349 -12.00 2.42 -29.75
N PHE A 350 -11.67 3.67 -29.47
CA PHE A 350 -10.89 4.09 -28.31
C PHE A 350 -11.59 5.30 -27.71
N ASP A 351 -11.42 5.48 -26.41
CA ASP A 351 -11.96 6.63 -25.68
C ASP A 351 -10.80 7.56 -25.27
N ALA A 352 -11.14 8.78 -24.91
CA ALA A 352 -10.24 9.77 -24.34
C ALA A 352 -10.99 10.53 -23.25
N VAL A 353 -10.27 10.99 -22.24
CA VAL A 353 -10.83 11.83 -21.17
C VAL A 353 -10.23 13.22 -21.33
N SER A 354 -11.10 14.21 -21.49
CA SER A 354 -10.69 15.61 -21.62
C SER A 354 -9.92 16.06 -20.39
N VAL A 355 -8.97 16.96 -20.60
CA VAL A 355 -8.16 17.53 -19.53
C VAL A 355 -8.36 19.04 -19.51
N VAL A 356 -8.58 19.59 -18.32
CA VAL A 356 -8.74 21.03 -18.09
C VAL A 356 -7.67 21.55 -17.15
N GLY A 357 -7.26 22.80 -17.37
CA GLY A 357 -6.34 23.52 -16.51
C GLY A 357 -7.05 24.35 -15.44
N VAL A 358 -6.26 24.98 -14.57
CA VAL A 358 -6.73 25.78 -13.44
C VAL A 358 -7.68 26.92 -13.85
N ASP A 359 -7.39 27.63 -14.95
CA ASP A 359 -8.23 28.74 -15.43
C ASP A 359 -9.67 28.32 -15.75
N GLU A 360 -9.83 27.16 -16.41
CA GLU A 360 -11.16 26.65 -16.77
C GLU A 360 -11.92 26.18 -15.53
N VAL A 361 -11.23 25.56 -14.57
CA VAL A 361 -11.84 25.17 -13.30
C VAL A 361 -12.25 26.40 -12.49
N ALA A 362 -11.40 27.42 -12.40
CA ALA A 362 -11.72 28.67 -11.72
C ALA A 362 -12.95 29.35 -12.32
N ARG A 363 -13.03 29.40 -13.66
CA ARG A 363 -14.19 29.90 -14.39
C ARG A 363 -15.46 29.12 -14.05
N ARG A 364 -15.42 27.78 -14.01
CA ARG A 364 -16.58 26.94 -13.66
C ARG A 364 -17.00 27.08 -12.20
N VAL A 365 -16.04 27.25 -11.29
CA VAL A 365 -16.31 27.52 -9.86
C VAL A 365 -17.02 28.86 -9.68
N GLU A 366 -16.61 29.90 -10.42
CA GLU A 366 -17.22 31.23 -10.39
C GLU A 366 -18.61 31.24 -11.04
N GLU A 367 -18.75 30.69 -12.25
CA GLU A 367 -20.00 30.73 -13.02
C GLU A 367 -21.07 29.76 -12.51
N ARG A 368 -20.66 28.67 -11.85
CA ARG A 368 -21.53 27.55 -11.40
C ARG A 368 -22.53 27.10 -12.48
N PRO A 369 -22.05 26.66 -13.66
CA PRO A 369 -22.93 26.27 -14.75
C PRO A 369 -23.88 25.15 -14.32
N SER A 370 -25.14 25.24 -14.77
CA SER A 370 -26.15 24.22 -14.46
C SER A 370 -25.70 22.85 -14.99
N GLY A 371 -25.80 21.82 -14.15
CA GLY A 371 -25.41 20.46 -14.53
C GLY A 371 -23.90 20.21 -14.50
N TRP A 372 -23.10 21.02 -13.82
CA TRP A 372 -21.68 20.76 -13.58
C TRP A 372 -21.38 20.52 -12.09
N GLN A 373 -20.40 19.65 -11.81
CA GLN A 373 -19.93 19.36 -10.45
C GLN A 373 -18.42 19.12 -10.45
N LEU A 374 -17.70 19.82 -9.57
CA LEU A 374 -16.31 19.48 -9.23
C LEU A 374 -16.32 18.32 -8.21
N LEU A 375 -15.65 17.23 -8.53
CA LEU A 375 -15.53 16.03 -7.71
C LEU A 375 -14.11 15.93 -7.12
N ASP A 376 -13.99 16.10 -5.81
CA ASP A 376 -12.75 15.93 -5.06
C ASP A 376 -12.61 14.48 -4.61
N VAL A 377 -11.56 13.79 -5.10
CA VAL A 377 -11.30 12.38 -4.79
C VAL A 377 -10.11 12.14 -3.86
N ARG A 378 -9.68 13.19 -3.13
CA ARG A 378 -8.61 13.12 -2.12
C ARG A 378 -9.05 12.35 -0.86
N SER A 379 -8.10 12.09 0.04
CA SER A 379 -8.40 11.55 1.37
C SER A 379 -9.21 12.54 2.22
N GLN A 380 -9.82 12.05 3.28
CA GLN A 380 -10.53 12.88 4.26
C GLN A 380 -9.61 13.93 4.90
N SER A 381 -8.39 13.56 5.27
CA SER A 381 -7.38 14.46 5.86
C SER A 381 -6.94 15.59 4.93
N GLU A 382 -6.79 15.30 3.63
CA GLU A 382 -6.49 16.31 2.61
C GLU A 382 -7.65 17.31 2.43
N VAL A 383 -8.89 16.84 2.55
CA VAL A 383 -10.11 17.66 2.44
C VAL A 383 -10.29 18.53 3.67
N GLU A 384 -10.00 18.01 4.87
CA GLU A 384 -10.01 18.78 6.12
C GLU A 384 -8.98 19.91 6.12
N SER A 385 -7.88 19.73 5.38
CA SER A 385 -6.87 20.77 5.19
C SER A 385 -7.29 21.88 4.22
N GLY A 386 -8.47 21.75 3.59
CA GLY A 386 -9.06 22.77 2.71
C GLY A 386 -9.56 22.19 1.39
N VAL A 387 -10.63 22.79 0.86
CA VAL A 387 -11.32 22.37 -0.38
C VAL A 387 -11.50 23.52 -1.36
N ILE A 388 -11.78 23.20 -2.62
CA ILE A 388 -12.31 24.18 -3.58
C ILE A 388 -13.81 24.35 -3.29
N GLU A 389 -14.26 25.59 -3.18
CA GLU A 389 -15.67 25.89 -2.84
C GLU A 389 -16.63 25.22 -3.84
N GLY A 390 -17.68 24.57 -3.31
CA GLY A 390 -18.69 23.88 -4.12
C GLY A 390 -18.26 22.50 -4.65
N SER A 391 -17.04 22.04 -4.33
CA SER A 391 -16.63 20.67 -4.62
C SER A 391 -17.43 19.66 -3.79
N ARG A 392 -17.69 18.49 -4.40
CA ARG A 392 -18.27 17.32 -3.73
C ARG A 392 -17.15 16.32 -3.47
N HIS A 393 -17.00 15.88 -2.23
CA HIS A 393 -15.98 14.88 -1.87
C HIS A 393 -16.51 13.46 -2.02
N ILE A 394 -15.77 12.62 -2.74
CA ILE A 394 -15.91 11.16 -2.77
C ILE A 394 -14.51 10.58 -2.89
N TYR A 395 -13.99 9.95 -1.84
CA TYR A 395 -12.68 9.29 -1.89
C TYR A 395 -12.57 8.35 -3.10
N VAL A 396 -11.44 8.37 -3.81
CA VAL A 396 -11.23 7.60 -5.05
C VAL A 396 -11.60 6.12 -4.93
N GLY A 397 -11.33 5.48 -3.78
CA GLY A 397 -11.69 4.08 -3.54
C GLY A 397 -13.18 3.82 -3.36
N HIS A 398 -13.96 4.84 -2.98
CA HIS A 398 -15.41 4.75 -2.80
C HIS A 398 -16.21 5.11 -4.06
N VAL A 399 -15.56 5.66 -5.09
CA VAL A 399 -16.24 6.00 -6.36
C VAL A 399 -17.05 4.83 -6.93
N PRO A 400 -16.55 3.56 -6.98
CA PRO A 400 -17.34 2.44 -7.50
C PRO A 400 -18.65 2.18 -6.77
N VAL A 401 -18.69 2.38 -5.44
CA VAL A 401 -19.88 2.09 -4.63
C VAL A 401 -20.83 3.30 -4.53
N GLU A 402 -20.35 4.50 -4.87
CA GLU A 402 -21.12 5.74 -4.84
C GLU A 402 -21.70 6.13 -6.22
N LEU A 403 -21.52 5.31 -7.27
CA LEU A 403 -21.95 5.61 -8.64
C LEU A 403 -23.44 5.96 -8.75
N GLU A 404 -24.30 5.29 -7.97
CA GLU A 404 -25.75 5.52 -8.00
C GLU A 404 -26.13 6.90 -7.43
N SER A 405 -25.27 7.51 -6.63
CA SER A 405 -25.46 8.85 -6.09
C SER A 405 -25.06 9.97 -7.08
N LEU A 406 -24.56 9.60 -8.26
CA LEU A 406 -24.07 10.50 -9.31
C LEU A 406 -25.02 10.45 -10.52
N SER A 407 -25.36 11.62 -11.05
CA SER A 407 -26.23 11.74 -12.23
C SER A 407 -25.39 11.65 -13.50
N ARG A 408 -25.81 10.82 -14.45
CA ARG A 408 -25.13 10.65 -15.75
C ARG A 408 -25.26 11.87 -16.66
N ASP A 409 -26.22 12.73 -16.39
CA ASP A 409 -26.44 13.98 -17.14
C ASP A 409 -25.54 15.12 -16.65
N THR A 410 -24.89 14.95 -15.49
CA THR A 410 -23.98 15.94 -14.91
C THR A 410 -22.59 15.84 -15.56
N HIS A 411 -21.99 17.00 -15.85
CA HIS A 411 -20.60 17.12 -16.22
C HIS A 411 -19.73 17.13 -14.96
N TYR A 412 -18.92 16.10 -14.79
CA TYR A 412 -17.98 15.99 -13.68
C TYR A 412 -16.58 16.44 -14.09
N THR A 413 -16.04 17.43 -13.37
CA THR A 413 -14.60 17.68 -13.35
C THR A 413 -14.00 16.99 -12.15
N VAL A 414 -13.08 16.05 -12.35
CA VAL A 414 -12.48 15.26 -11.26
C VAL A 414 -11.13 15.85 -10.87
N MET A 415 -10.86 15.96 -9.58
CA MET A 415 -9.62 16.53 -9.05
C MET A 415 -9.07 15.72 -7.86
N CYS A 416 -7.76 15.77 -7.65
CA CYS A 416 -7.13 15.27 -6.43
C CYS A 416 -6.00 16.19 -5.93
N ALA A 417 -4.88 15.67 -5.43
CA ALA A 417 -3.72 16.53 -5.14
C ALA A 417 -3.03 17.04 -6.43
N SER A 418 -2.85 16.16 -7.43
CA SER A 418 -2.03 16.43 -8.63
C SER A 418 -2.63 15.96 -9.97
N GLY A 419 -3.70 15.15 -9.95
CA GLY A 419 -4.37 14.61 -11.14
C GLY A 419 -4.31 13.08 -11.30
N ALA A 420 -3.39 12.39 -10.62
CA ALA A 420 -3.24 10.93 -10.77
C ALA A 420 -4.46 10.14 -10.25
N ARG A 421 -4.85 10.35 -8.99
CA ARG A 421 -6.09 9.73 -8.42
C ARG A 421 -7.36 10.19 -9.13
N ALA A 422 -7.39 11.42 -9.62
CA ALA A 422 -8.50 11.92 -10.43
C ALA A 422 -8.66 11.12 -11.73
N THR A 423 -7.55 10.69 -12.34
CA THR A 423 -7.58 9.84 -13.54
C THR A 423 -8.10 8.44 -13.25
N VAL A 424 -7.71 7.85 -12.11
CA VAL A 424 -8.26 6.56 -11.64
C VAL A 424 -9.78 6.68 -11.48
N ALA A 425 -10.26 7.69 -10.73
CA ALA A 425 -11.69 7.93 -10.55
C ALA A 425 -12.42 8.21 -11.87
N ALA A 426 -11.85 9.02 -12.76
CA ALA A 426 -12.43 9.30 -14.08
C ALA A 426 -12.55 8.02 -14.93
N SER A 427 -11.58 7.11 -14.88
CA SER A 427 -11.68 5.83 -15.58
C SER A 427 -12.83 4.97 -15.08
N VAL A 428 -13.10 4.97 -13.76
CA VAL A 428 -14.26 4.30 -13.18
C VAL A 428 -15.54 4.93 -13.72
N LEU A 429 -15.70 6.25 -13.67
CA LEU A 429 -16.87 6.94 -14.20
C LEU A 429 -17.09 6.64 -15.70
N VAL A 430 -16.07 6.79 -16.53
CA VAL A 430 -16.16 6.59 -17.98
C VAL A 430 -16.46 5.12 -18.31
N SER A 431 -15.80 4.16 -17.65
CA SER A 431 -16.07 2.73 -17.84
C SER A 431 -17.52 2.35 -17.50
N GLN A 432 -18.15 3.13 -16.62
CA GLN A 432 -19.54 2.94 -16.21
C GLN A 432 -20.52 3.75 -17.05
N GLY A 433 -20.09 4.46 -18.09
CA GLY A 433 -20.95 5.17 -19.05
C GLY A 433 -21.26 6.62 -18.66
N PHE A 434 -20.42 7.26 -17.85
CA PHE A 434 -20.46 8.71 -17.67
C PHE A 434 -19.71 9.37 -18.83
N ASN A 435 -20.45 10.05 -19.72
CA ASN A 435 -19.87 10.59 -20.96
C ASN A 435 -19.33 12.02 -20.82
N ASN A 436 -19.73 12.74 -19.77
CA ASN A 436 -19.34 14.12 -19.51
C ASN A 436 -18.36 14.16 -18.33
N VAL A 437 -17.12 13.73 -18.56
CA VAL A 437 -16.07 13.70 -17.54
C VAL A 437 -14.81 14.36 -18.08
N ASP A 438 -14.25 15.30 -17.32
CA ASP A 438 -12.90 15.82 -17.54
C ASP A 438 -12.07 15.79 -16.25
N VAL A 439 -10.74 15.80 -16.41
CA VAL A 439 -9.78 15.76 -15.29
C VAL A 439 -9.12 17.13 -15.15
N PHE A 440 -9.14 17.67 -13.93
CA PHE A 440 -8.36 18.85 -13.58
C PHE A 440 -6.89 18.46 -13.34
N MET A 441 -6.06 18.63 -14.37
CA MET A 441 -4.63 18.34 -14.29
C MET A 441 -3.90 19.35 -13.38
N GLY A 442 -3.01 18.86 -12.52
CA GLY A 442 -2.36 19.66 -11.48
C GLY A 442 -3.22 19.87 -10.22
N SER A 443 -4.55 19.79 -10.35
CA SER A 443 -5.55 19.78 -9.27
C SER A 443 -5.26 20.81 -8.15
N MET A 444 -5.36 20.42 -6.87
CA MET A 444 -5.12 21.32 -5.73
C MET A 444 -3.75 21.99 -5.75
N GLY A 445 -2.71 21.29 -6.21
CA GLY A 445 -1.37 21.87 -6.33
C GLY A 445 -1.32 23.06 -7.29
N ALA A 446 -2.01 22.95 -8.44
CA ALA A 446 -2.15 24.05 -9.39
C ALA A 446 -3.02 25.18 -8.81
N TRP A 447 -4.15 24.84 -8.18
CA TRP A 447 -5.06 25.81 -7.54
C TRP A 447 -4.36 26.70 -6.51
N GLN A 448 -3.57 26.10 -5.64
CA GLN A 448 -2.81 26.81 -4.61
C GLN A 448 -1.65 27.62 -5.20
N SER A 449 -1.00 27.12 -6.26
CA SER A 449 0.12 27.83 -6.91
C SER A 449 -0.32 29.14 -7.57
N GLU A 450 -1.54 29.20 -8.11
CA GLU A 450 -2.17 30.42 -8.64
C GLU A 450 -2.73 31.34 -7.53
N GLY A 451 -2.64 30.93 -6.26
CA GLY A 451 -3.10 31.73 -5.13
C GLY A 451 -4.63 31.81 -5.01
N HIS A 452 -5.37 30.89 -5.63
CA HIS A 452 -6.81 30.81 -5.44
C HIS A 452 -7.17 30.42 -4.00
N ALA A 453 -8.28 30.97 -3.51
CA ALA A 453 -8.76 30.69 -2.16
C ALA A 453 -9.17 29.22 -2.02
N VAL A 454 -8.89 28.66 -0.84
CA VAL A 454 -9.44 27.38 -0.39
C VAL A 454 -10.47 27.67 0.70
N ALA A 455 -11.58 26.96 0.68
CA ALA A 455 -12.59 27.02 1.72
C ALA A 455 -12.29 25.96 2.78
N ASP A 456 -12.63 26.26 4.03
CA ASP A 456 -12.74 25.24 5.07
C ASP A 456 -13.91 24.30 4.70
N LYS A 457 -13.77 23.01 5.00
CA LYS A 457 -14.88 22.05 4.79
C LYS A 457 -16.10 22.55 5.60
N PRO A 458 -17.30 22.66 4.99
CA PRO A 458 -18.51 22.87 5.78
C PRO A 458 -18.64 21.75 6.81
N ALA A 459 -18.85 22.12 8.07
CA ALA A 459 -18.96 21.20 9.20
C ALA A 459 -20.01 20.08 8.97
#